data_AF-A0A849T1L9-F1
#
_entry.id   AF-A0A849T1L9-F1
#
_cell.length_a   1.000
_cell.length_b   1.000
_cell.length_c   1.000
_cell.angle_alpha   90.00
_cell.angle_beta   90.00
_cell.angle_gamma   90.00
#
_symmetry.space_group_name_H-M   'P 1'
#
loop_
_entity.id
_entity.type
_entity.pdbx_description
1 polymer ?
#
loop_
_entity_poly.entity_id
_entity_poly.type
_entity_poly.pdbx_seq_one_letter_code
_entity_poly.pdbx_strand_id
1 'polypeptide(L)'
;MNNDDLLMSKLIAETYSESTDKDQPNAVGELRSYFEKKLNAVEFISLKDYVEQNNLKMNPISFQENTKCYRLNINSKILDFPSNWSIFKQINTEDIVYIDQSLDQDFLLDIFAEINGQFFNILFVKDSINVKIVYLPEDSSREHLQWFRGFVEKKNQDSEQVELDSKKDAA
;
A
#
# COMPACT_ATOMS: atom_id res chain seq x y z
N MET A 1 30.63 -6.91 -1.42
CA MET A 1 30.28 -7.32 -2.80
C MET A 1 28.85 -6.88 -3.00
N ASN A 2 28.66 -5.85 -3.83
CA ASN A 2 27.38 -5.14 -3.96
C ASN A 2 26.38 -6.02 -4.71
N ASN A 3 25.13 -6.02 -4.26
CA ASN A 3 24.03 -6.77 -4.89
C ASN A 3 23.87 -6.44 -6.39
N ASP A 4 24.30 -5.25 -6.81
CA ASP A 4 24.28 -4.80 -8.21
C ASP A 4 25.18 -5.66 -9.12
N ASP A 5 26.34 -6.11 -8.62
CA ASP A 5 27.25 -6.98 -9.38
C ASP A 5 26.67 -8.38 -9.53
N LEU A 6 25.92 -8.85 -8.54
CA LEU A 6 25.23 -10.16 -8.58
C LEU A 6 24.06 -10.11 -9.57
N LEU A 7 23.30 -9.00 -9.57
CA LEU A 7 22.19 -8.78 -10.48
C LEU A 7 22.70 -8.68 -11.91
N MET A 8 23.79 -7.95 -12.14
CA MET A 8 24.37 -7.83 -13.46
C MET A 8 24.98 -9.14 -13.95
N SER A 9 25.61 -9.91 -13.07
CA SER A 9 26.16 -11.22 -13.42
C SER A 9 25.07 -12.21 -13.84
N LYS A 10 23.89 -12.17 -13.18
CA LYS A 10 22.73 -12.98 -13.57
C LYS A 10 22.12 -12.54 -14.90
N LEU A 11 21.94 -11.24 -15.11
CA LEU A 11 21.42 -10.68 -16.36
C LEU A 11 22.32 -11.03 -17.56
N ILE A 12 23.64 -10.95 -17.38
CA ILE A 12 24.60 -11.33 -18.42
C ILE A 12 24.53 -12.83 -18.67
N ALA A 13 24.54 -13.66 -17.61
CA ALA A 13 24.47 -15.11 -17.77
C ALA A 13 23.21 -15.57 -18.53
N GLU A 14 22.05 -14.98 -18.24
CA GLU A 14 20.78 -15.30 -18.91
C GLU A 14 20.76 -14.85 -20.39
N THR A 15 21.38 -13.70 -20.71
CA THR A 15 21.46 -13.17 -22.09
C THR A 15 22.31 -14.06 -23.00
N TYR A 16 23.31 -14.74 -22.44
CA TYR A 16 24.22 -15.61 -23.21
C TYR A 16 23.84 -17.09 -23.18
N SER A 17 22.89 -17.51 -22.33
CA SER A 17 22.42 -18.90 -22.29
C SER A 17 21.36 -19.25 -23.34
N GLU A 18 20.70 -18.26 -23.96
CA GLU A 18 19.64 -18.49 -24.97
C GLU A 18 20.11 -18.32 -26.43
N SER A 19 21.40 -18.48 -26.71
CA SER A 19 21.85 -18.65 -28.09
C SER A 19 21.82 -20.13 -28.49
N THR A 20 20.64 -20.65 -28.82
CA THR A 20 20.38 -21.61 -29.93
C THR A 20 18.92 -22.06 -29.92
N ASP A 21 18.04 -21.37 -30.65
CA ASP A 21 17.41 -22.00 -31.82
C ASP A 21 16.85 -20.95 -32.77
N LYS A 22 17.06 -21.19 -34.06
CA LYS A 22 16.70 -20.29 -35.15
C LYS A 22 15.19 -20.37 -35.43
N ASP A 23 14.64 -19.25 -35.92
CA ASP A 23 13.31 -19.09 -36.54
C ASP A 23 12.08 -18.81 -35.66
N GLN A 24 12.12 -17.76 -34.84
CA GLN A 24 10.88 -17.04 -34.48
C GLN A 24 11.03 -15.51 -34.62
N PRO A 25 10.20 -14.84 -35.45
CA PRO A 25 10.31 -13.40 -35.69
C PRO A 25 9.73 -12.50 -34.56
N ASN A 26 9.32 -13.07 -33.42
CA ASN A 26 8.63 -12.34 -32.34
C ASN A 26 9.35 -12.26 -30.99
N ALA A 27 10.58 -12.78 -30.87
CA ALA A 27 11.29 -12.89 -29.58
C ALA A 27 11.51 -11.53 -28.86
N VAL A 28 11.65 -10.43 -29.60
CA VAL A 28 11.92 -9.10 -29.01
C VAL A 28 10.67 -8.51 -28.33
N GLY A 29 9.48 -8.78 -28.86
CA GLY A 29 8.21 -8.37 -28.23
C GLY A 29 7.91 -9.17 -26.96
N GLU A 30 8.26 -10.46 -26.97
CA GLU A 30 8.13 -11.34 -25.81
C GLU A 30 9.09 -10.99 -24.70
N LEU A 31 10.33 -10.59 -24.99
CA LEU A 31 11.29 -10.13 -23.97
C LEU A 31 10.83 -8.83 -23.30
N ARG A 32 10.33 -7.86 -24.07
CA ARG A 32 9.78 -6.63 -23.48
C ARG A 32 8.55 -6.92 -22.61
N SER A 33 7.65 -7.78 -23.08
CA SER A 33 6.49 -8.20 -22.29
C SER A 33 6.89 -9.04 -21.07
N TYR A 34 7.97 -9.82 -21.17
CA TYR A 34 8.57 -10.59 -20.07
C TYR A 34 9.19 -9.66 -19.03
N PHE A 35 9.97 -8.65 -19.45
CA PHE A 35 10.53 -7.64 -18.55
C PHE A 35 9.45 -6.73 -17.97
N GLU A 36 8.42 -6.34 -18.72
CA GLU A 36 7.27 -5.62 -18.17
C GLU A 36 6.51 -6.49 -17.17
N LYS A 37 6.30 -7.79 -17.46
CA LYS A 37 5.72 -8.74 -16.49
C LYS A 37 6.62 -8.97 -15.28
N LYS A 38 7.95 -9.03 -15.43
CA LYS A 38 8.94 -9.21 -14.35
C LYS A 38 9.16 -7.94 -13.52
N LEU A 39 9.10 -6.76 -14.13
CA LEU A 39 9.12 -5.44 -13.46
C LEU A 39 7.79 -5.20 -12.75
N ASN A 40 6.66 -5.64 -13.31
CA ASN A 40 5.36 -5.65 -12.61
C ASN A 40 5.25 -6.80 -11.59
N ALA A 41 6.11 -7.80 -11.70
CA ALA A 41 6.38 -8.84 -10.70
C ALA A 41 7.59 -8.48 -9.83
N VAL A 42 7.93 -7.19 -9.70
CA VAL A 42 8.55 -6.72 -8.46
C VAL A 42 7.64 -7.22 -7.34
N GLU A 43 8.20 -8.12 -6.53
CA GLU A 43 7.52 -8.75 -5.41
C GLU A 43 6.64 -7.72 -4.74
N PHE A 44 5.38 -8.08 -4.53
CA PHE A 44 4.43 -7.23 -3.83
C PHE A 44 4.99 -7.00 -2.43
N ILE A 45 5.77 -5.92 -2.27
CA ILE A 45 6.34 -5.52 -0.99
C ILE A 45 5.13 -5.38 -0.08
N SER A 46 5.15 -6.13 1.02
CA SER A 46 4.01 -6.12 1.91
C SER A 46 3.80 -4.70 2.43
N LEU A 47 2.56 -4.35 2.78
CA LEU A 47 2.25 -3.03 3.34
C LEU A 47 3.20 -2.64 4.49
N LYS A 48 3.55 -3.64 5.30
CA LYS A 48 4.45 -3.48 6.44
C LYS A 48 5.89 -3.18 5.99
N ASP A 49 6.40 -3.94 5.02
CA ASP A 49 7.76 -3.75 4.51
C ASP A 49 7.91 -2.38 3.84
N TYR A 50 6.90 -1.92 3.09
CA TYR A 50 6.93 -0.59 2.48
C TYR A 50 6.98 0.53 3.53
N VAL A 51 6.14 0.42 4.56
CA VAL A 51 6.10 1.37 5.68
C VAL A 51 7.46 1.41 6.40
N GLU A 52 8.06 0.25 6.67
CA GLU A 52 9.37 0.15 7.32
C GLU A 52 10.50 0.72 6.45
N GLN A 53 10.56 0.38 5.15
CA GLN A 53 11.58 0.88 4.23
C GLN A 53 11.56 2.41 4.08
N ASN A 54 10.37 3.00 4.14
CA ASN A 54 10.18 4.45 4.01
C ASN A 54 10.17 5.17 5.37
N ASN A 55 10.47 4.48 6.48
CA ASN A 55 10.43 5.02 7.85
C ASN A 55 9.10 5.69 8.21
N LEU A 56 7.99 5.18 7.67
CA LEU A 56 6.66 5.68 7.95
C LEU A 56 6.13 5.08 9.27
N LYS A 57 5.27 5.83 9.95
CA LYS A 57 4.56 5.31 11.13
C LYS A 57 3.19 4.81 10.73
N MET A 58 2.86 3.58 11.13
CA MET A 58 1.55 2.98 10.90
C MET A 58 1.00 2.41 12.20
N ASN A 59 -0.21 2.83 12.57
CA ASN A 59 -0.90 2.35 13.77
C ASN A 59 -2.24 1.71 13.40
N PRO A 60 -2.62 0.60 14.05
CA PRO A 60 -3.96 0.03 13.87
C PRO A 60 -5.00 0.91 14.56
N ILE A 61 -6.17 1.00 13.94
CA ILE A 61 -7.38 1.60 14.50
C ILE A 61 -8.46 0.52 14.53
N SER A 62 -9.05 0.33 15.71
CA SER A 62 -10.08 -0.69 15.93
C SER A 62 -11.45 -0.05 16.02
N PHE A 63 -12.41 -0.57 15.25
CA PHE A 63 -13.79 -0.14 15.39
C PHE A 63 -14.45 -0.83 16.59
N GLN A 64 -15.02 -0.04 17.49
CA GLN A 64 -15.67 -0.49 18.72
C GLN A 64 -17.18 -0.54 18.49
N GLU A 65 -17.72 -1.73 18.25
CA GLU A 65 -19.14 -1.91 17.88
C GLU A 65 -20.13 -1.36 18.92
N ASN A 66 -19.79 -1.48 20.21
CA ASN A 66 -20.66 -1.05 21.31
C ASN A 66 -20.79 0.48 21.41
N THR A 67 -19.72 1.21 21.11
CA THR A 67 -19.68 2.68 21.23
C THR A 67 -19.76 3.38 19.88
N LYS A 68 -19.67 2.63 18.77
CA LYS A 68 -19.58 3.14 17.41
C LYS A 68 -18.42 4.14 17.23
N CYS A 69 -17.31 3.90 17.91
CA CYS A 69 -16.09 4.71 17.81
C CYS A 69 -14.94 3.94 17.17
N TYR A 70 -14.07 4.65 16.47
CA TYR A 70 -12.74 4.22 16.09
C TYR A 70 -11.76 4.49 17.22
N ARG A 71 -11.11 3.45 17.73
CA ARG A 71 -10.17 3.52 18.83
C ARG A 71 -8.73 3.42 18.34
N LEU A 72 -7.93 4.44 18.65
CA LEU A 72 -6.49 4.49 18.42
C LEU A 72 -5.75 4.37 19.76
N ASN A 73 -4.78 3.46 19.82
CA ASN A 73 -3.87 3.34 20.95
C ASN A 73 -2.52 3.94 20.55
N ILE A 74 -2.11 5.02 21.19
CA ILE A 74 -0.84 5.71 20.89
C ILE A 74 -0.20 6.25 22.17
N ASN A 75 1.09 5.99 22.37
CA ASN A 75 1.85 6.46 23.55
C ASN A 75 1.17 6.16 24.90
N SER A 76 0.66 4.92 25.07
CA SER A 76 -0.10 4.50 26.25
C SER A 76 -1.40 5.28 26.53
N LYS A 77 -1.85 6.10 25.57
CA LYS A 77 -3.15 6.78 25.59
C LYS A 77 -4.12 6.06 24.66
N ILE A 78 -5.39 6.11 25.03
CA ILE A 78 -6.51 5.60 24.23
C ILE A 78 -7.31 6.79 23.76
N LEU A 79 -7.53 6.89 22.45
CA LEU A 79 -8.30 7.95 21.82
C LEU A 79 -9.46 7.32 21.05
N ASP A 80 -10.66 7.76 21.38
CA ASP A 80 -11.88 7.30 20.74
C ASP A 80 -12.46 8.42 19.87
N PHE A 81 -12.61 8.11 18.57
CA PHE A 81 -13.17 9.00 17.58
C PHE A 81 -14.53 8.46 17.11
N PRO A 82 -15.63 9.19 17.30
CA PRO A 82 -16.94 8.77 16.79
C PRO A 82 -16.91 8.51 15.27
N SER A 83 -17.52 7.42 14.81
CA SER A 83 -17.52 7.08 13.37
C SER A 83 -18.28 8.07 12.49
N ASN A 84 -19.12 8.90 13.09
CA ASN A 84 -19.86 9.95 12.42
C ASN A 84 -19.11 11.29 12.39
N TRP A 85 -17.83 11.35 12.80
CA TRP A 85 -17.03 12.57 12.71
C TRP A 85 -16.30 12.66 11.38
N SER A 86 -16.48 13.78 10.69
CA SER A 86 -15.71 14.21 9.51
C SER A 86 -15.20 13.05 8.64
N ILE A 87 -13.88 12.82 8.64
CA ILE A 87 -13.15 11.83 7.85
C ILE A 87 -13.49 10.38 8.21
N PHE A 88 -13.96 10.10 9.42
CA PHE A 88 -14.33 8.75 9.84
C PHE A 88 -15.61 8.26 9.17
N LYS A 89 -16.44 9.19 8.64
CA LYS A 89 -17.58 8.83 7.78
C LYS A 89 -17.14 8.17 6.49
N GLN A 90 -16.01 8.61 5.92
CA GLN A 90 -15.49 8.16 4.62
C GLN A 90 -14.85 6.77 4.71
N ILE A 91 -14.32 6.38 5.88
CA ILE A 91 -13.71 5.05 6.11
C ILE A 91 -14.72 3.90 5.88
N ASN A 92 -16.01 4.16 6.05
CA ASN A 92 -17.03 3.15 5.78
C ASN A 92 -17.21 2.88 4.28
N THR A 93 -16.99 3.90 3.44
CA THR A 93 -17.28 3.87 2.00
C THR A 93 -16.03 3.70 1.13
N GLU A 94 -14.87 4.13 1.61
CA GLU A 94 -13.62 4.16 0.85
C GLU A 94 -12.55 3.28 1.50
N ASP A 95 -11.76 2.60 0.67
CA ASP A 95 -10.64 1.78 1.14
C ASP A 95 -9.42 2.63 1.54
N ILE A 96 -9.31 3.82 0.95
CA ILE A 96 -8.24 4.77 1.24
C ILE A 96 -8.86 6.16 1.44
N VAL A 97 -8.60 6.75 2.61
CA VAL A 97 -8.97 8.15 2.89
C VAL A 97 -7.71 8.94 3.16
N TYR A 98 -7.43 9.94 2.31
CA TYR A 98 -6.27 10.81 2.43
C TYR A 98 -6.68 12.19 2.94
N ILE A 99 -5.95 12.68 3.93
CA ILE A 99 -6.16 13.99 4.53
C ILE A 99 -4.88 14.78 4.37
N ASP A 100 -5.02 15.89 3.65
CA ASP A 100 -3.97 16.87 3.45
C ASP A 100 -4.08 17.95 4.53
N GLN A 101 -3.06 18.05 5.38
CA GLN A 101 -3.02 19.04 6.46
C GLN A 101 -2.96 20.47 5.93
N SER A 102 -2.38 20.70 4.75
CA SER A 102 -2.27 22.03 4.17
C SER A 102 -3.62 22.66 3.80
N LEU A 103 -4.69 21.86 3.74
CA LEU A 103 -6.01 22.32 3.34
C LEU A 103 -6.85 22.86 4.51
N ASP A 104 -6.38 22.72 5.76
CA ASP A 104 -6.94 23.34 6.99
C ASP A 104 -8.47 23.18 7.15
N GLN A 105 -8.98 21.97 6.89
CA GLN A 105 -10.42 21.70 6.91
C GLN A 105 -10.90 20.90 8.13
N ASP A 106 -10.01 20.44 9.02
CA ASP A 106 -10.39 19.50 10.07
C ASP A 106 -9.58 19.63 11.35
N PHE A 107 -10.24 19.98 12.46
CA PHE A 107 -9.67 20.07 13.82
C PHE A 107 -9.08 18.74 14.31
N LEU A 108 -9.45 17.61 13.69
CA LEU A 108 -8.83 16.32 13.97
C LEU A 108 -7.32 16.31 13.70
N LEU A 109 -6.86 17.07 12.72
CA LEU A 109 -5.45 17.15 12.35
C LEU A 109 -4.61 17.80 13.45
N ASP A 110 -5.14 18.79 14.15
CA ASP A 110 -4.49 19.44 15.29
C ASP A 110 -4.28 18.45 16.44
N ILE A 111 -5.29 17.61 16.71
CA ILE A 111 -5.19 16.54 17.72
C ILE A 111 -4.06 15.59 17.37
N PHE A 112 -3.97 15.14 16.10
CA PHE A 112 -2.89 14.26 15.66
C PHE A 112 -1.52 14.94 15.67
N ALA A 113 -1.44 16.23 15.37
CA ALA A 113 -0.21 16.99 15.46
C ALA A 113 0.27 17.11 16.92
N GLU A 114 -0.64 17.39 17.86
CA GLU A 114 -0.33 17.45 19.29
C GLU A 114 0.19 16.12 19.82
N ILE A 115 -0.42 15.01 19.41
CA ILE A 115 -0.02 13.67 19.84
C ILE A 115 1.37 13.28 19.31
N ASN A 116 1.66 13.66 18.07
CA ASN A 116 2.90 13.28 17.38
C ASN A 116 4.05 14.28 17.56
N GLY A 117 3.76 15.47 18.07
CA GLY A 117 4.71 16.59 18.21
C GLY A 117 5.13 17.22 16.89
N GLN A 118 4.49 16.86 15.78
CA GLN A 118 4.77 17.39 14.44
C GLN A 118 3.56 17.20 13.52
N PHE A 119 3.51 18.02 12.47
CA PHE A 119 2.49 17.96 11.43
C PHE A 119 2.79 16.82 10.44
N PHE A 120 1.77 16.04 10.12
CA PHE A 120 1.80 14.95 9.15
C PHE A 120 0.50 14.94 8.36
N ASN A 121 0.62 14.65 7.07
CA ASN A 121 -0.53 14.20 6.29
C ASN A 121 -0.97 12.82 6.80
N ILE A 122 -2.27 12.55 6.72
CA ILE A 122 -2.84 11.34 7.29
C ILE A 122 -3.46 10.50 6.19
N LEU A 123 -3.14 9.21 6.21
CA LEU A 123 -3.74 8.22 5.33
C LEU A 123 -4.41 7.14 6.16
N PHE A 124 -5.71 6.96 5.98
CA PHE A 124 -6.40 5.76 6.45
C PHE A 124 -6.39 4.73 5.34
N VAL A 125 -5.93 3.53 5.68
CA VAL A 125 -5.92 2.37 4.78
C VAL A 125 -6.78 1.30 5.42
N LYS A 126 -7.85 0.92 4.74
CA LYS A 126 -8.74 -0.15 5.15
C LYS A 126 -8.32 -1.44 4.46
N ASP A 127 -8.25 -2.49 5.25
CA ASP A 127 -7.92 -3.84 4.83
C ASP A 127 -8.99 -4.80 5.36
N SER A 128 -9.99 -5.07 4.53
CA SER A 128 -11.22 -5.80 4.87
C SER A 128 -11.93 -5.19 6.09
N ILE A 129 -11.58 -5.65 7.30
CA ILE A 129 -12.14 -5.21 8.58
C ILE A 129 -11.17 -4.34 9.40
N ASN A 130 -9.89 -4.31 9.03
CA ASN A 130 -8.87 -3.60 9.79
C ASN A 130 -8.63 -2.23 9.19
N VAL A 131 -8.70 -1.19 10.01
CA VAL A 131 -8.32 0.16 9.58
C VAL A 131 -6.95 0.47 10.16
N LYS A 132 -6.07 1.04 9.34
CA LYS A 132 -4.74 1.48 9.76
C LYS A 132 -4.61 2.96 9.44
N ILE A 133 -4.01 3.72 10.34
CA ILE A 133 -3.59 5.09 10.11
C ILE A 133 -2.10 5.11 9.79
N VAL A 134 -1.72 5.79 8.72
CA VAL A 134 -0.34 6.01 8.30
C VAL A 134 -0.07 7.51 8.33
N TYR A 135 1.03 7.90 8.97
CA TYR A 135 1.49 9.28 9.03
C TYR A 135 2.49 9.52 7.89
N LEU A 136 2.15 10.45 7.01
CA LEU A 136 2.91 10.77 5.81
C LEU A 136 3.61 12.12 5.99
N PRO A 137 4.93 12.20 5.76
CA PRO A 137 5.62 13.49 5.65
C PRO A 137 4.98 14.36 4.58
N GLU A 138 4.94 15.67 4.80
CA GLU A 138 4.31 16.62 3.87
C GLU A 138 4.96 16.56 2.47
N ASP A 139 6.30 16.53 2.43
CA ASP A 139 7.08 16.60 1.19
C ASP A 139 6.90 15.37 0.27
N SER A 140 6.60 14.20 0.83
CA SER A 140 6.51 12.93 0.09
C SER A 140 5.11 12.30 0.11
N SER A 141 4.11 12.98 0.67
CA SER A 141 2.78 12.39 0.91
C SER A 141 2.10 11.92 -0.36
N ARG A 142 2.28 12.64 -1.47
CA ARG A 142 1.65 12.34 -2.77
C ARG A 142 2.21 11.08 -3.42
N GLU A 143 3.53 10.87 -3.33
CA GLU A 143 4.19 9.67 -3.84
C GLU A 143 3.75 8.44 -3.06
N HIS A 144 3.73 8.55 -1.72
CA HIS A 144 3.22 7.48 -0.86
C HIS A 144 1.75 7.18 -1.17
N LEU A 145 0.89 8.20 -1.26
CA LEU A 145 -0.52 8.04 -1.59
C LEU A 145 -0.71 7.26 -2.91
N GLN A 146 0.07 7.58 -3.94
CA GLN A 146 0.01 6.87 -5.22
C GLN A 146 0.39 5.40 -5.06
N TRP A 147 1.42 5.11 -4.28
CA TRP A 147 1.81 3.72 -3.98
C TRP A 147 0.71 2.96 -3.24
N PHE A 148 0.12 3.55 -2.18
CA PHE A 148 -0.96 2.91 -1.41
C PHE A 148 -2.19 2.64 -2.28
N ARG A 149 -2.55 3.56 -3.19
CA ARG A 149 -3.63 3.34 -4.17
C ARG A 149 -3.35 2.14 -5.07
N GLY A 150 -2.15 2.09 -5.67
CA GLY A 150 -1.75 0.94 -6.49
C GLY A 150 -1.71 -0.38 -5.71
N PHE A 151 -1.30 -0.34 -4.45
CA PHE A 151 -1.30 -1.50 -3.55
C PHE A 151 -2.72 -2.05 -3.33
N VAL A 152 -3.67 -1.18 -3.00
CA VAL A 152 -5.08 -1.60 -2.76
C VAL A 152 -5.74 -2.07 -4.04
N GLU A 153 -5.54 -1.37 -5.16
CA GLU A 153 -6.09 -1.77 -6.47
C GLU A 153 -5.62 -3.16 -6.89
N LYS A 154 -4.31 -3.44 -6.77
CA LYS A 154 -3.74 -4.75 -7.10
C LYS A 154 -4.23 -5.84 -6.14
N LYS A 155 -4.33 -5.55 -4.85
CA LYS A 155 -4.86 -6.50 -3.86
C LYS A 155 -6.31 -6.89 -4.15
N ASN A 156 -7.14 -5.94 -4.56
CA ASN A 156 -8.53 -6.20 -4.91
C ASN A 156 -8.64 -7.06 -6.17
N GLN A 157 -7.80 -6.81 -7.19
CA GLN A 157 -7.72 -7.65 -8.40
C GLN A 157 -7.31 -9.10 -8.09
N ASP A 158 -6.28 -9.30 -7.25
CA ASP A 158 -5.83 -10.63 -6.86
C ASP A 158 -6.91 -11.40 -6.09
N SER A 159 -7.71 -10.69 -5.27
CA SER A 159 -8.81 -11.30 -4.51
C SER A 159 -9.96 -11.75 -5.41
N GLU A 160 -10.32 -10.95 -6.43
CA GLU A 160 -11.37 -11.29 -7.41
C GLU A 160 -10.97 -12.50 -8.29
N GLN A 161 -9.70 -12.59 -8.66
CA GLN A 161 -9.16 -13.69 -9.47
C GLN A 161 -9.26 -15.04 -8.71
N VAL A 162 -8.92 -15.04 -7.41
CA VAL A 162 -8.97 -16.25 -6.57
C VAL A 162 -10.40 -16.75 -6.36
N GLU A 163 -11.39 -15.86 -6.24
CA GLU A 163 -12.81 -16.25 -6.16
C GLU A 163 -13.35 -16.86 -7.46
N LEU A 164 -12.85 -16.40 -8.62
CA LEU A 164 -13.26 -16.93 -9.92
C LEU A 164 -12.69 -18.33 -10.17
N ASP A 165 -11.45 -18.57 -9.78
CA ASP A 165 -10.80 -19.87 -9.96
C ASP A 165 -11.36 -20.93 -9.00
N SER A 166 -11.64 -20.56 -7.74
CA SER A 166 -12.26 -21.47 -6.76
C SER A 166 -13.71 -21.86 -7.09
N LYS A 167 -14.43 -21.06 -7.89
CA LYS A 167 -15.75 -21.43 -8.42
C LYS A 167 -15.69 -22.35 -9.64
N LYS A 168 -14.58 -22.37 -10.39
CA LYS A 168 -14.39 -23.27 -11.54
C LYS A 168 -14.01 -24.67 -11.11
N ASP A 169 -13.27 -24.82 -10.02
CA ASP A 169 -12.87 -26.13 -9.48
C ASP A 169 -14.00 -26.85 -8.71
N ALA A 170 -15.11 -26.16 -8.43
CA ALA A 170 -16.27 -26.69 -7.71
C ALA A 170 -17.44 -27.12 -8.62
N ALA A 171 -17.30 -26.99 -9.95
CA ALA A 171 -18.29 -27.33 -10.97
C ALA A 171 -17.82 -28.52 -11.82
#